data_AF-X1HGS9-F1
#
_entry.id   AF-X1HGS9-F1
#
_cell.length_a   1.000
_cell.length_b   1.000
_cell.length_c   1.000
_cell.angle_alpha   90.00
_cell.angle_beta   90.00
_cell.angle_gamma   90.00
#
_symmetry.space_group_name_H-M   'P 1'
#
loop_
_entity.id
_entity.type
_entity.pdbx_description
1 polymer ?
#
loop_
_entity_poly.entity_id
_entity_poly.type
_entity_poly.pdbx_seq_one_letter_code
_entity_poly.pdbx_strand_id
1 'polypeptide(L)'
;DLRLRKPIHGGSTITQQLIRSYFLTTKKTLERKIREILLSLELERRYSKDQILEWYLNLIPFGSNLYGVEAASQAFFGKHISDISLEEAAIIAAIIKTPSYLWPDGAHLDELLGRKDYVLRRMRELNYISEEQEKEAREREIEFTLRINPIEAPHFVIYVKSYLENKYGRDFLNRAGLKVYTTLDIDLQEKAEVLIEEGVENLKKYNAHNGALVSINPKTGEILAMVGSKNWHGESEECSPETNMCKFDPKVNVTLSSRQPGSAFKPFAYAKAL
;
A
#
# COMPACT_ATOMS: atom_id res chain seq x y z
N ASP A 1 -31.78 -1.75 -0.95
CA ASP A 1 -33.12 -2.20 -0.53
C ASP A 1 -34.01 -2.29 -1.77
N LEU A 2 -34.51 -3.48 -2.10
CA LEU A 2 -35.19 -3.77 -3.38
C LEU A 2 -36.65 -3.26 -3.43
N ARG A 3 -37.13 -2.60 -2.38
CA ARG A 3 -38.47 -1.98 -2.34
C ARG A 3 -38.49 -0.48 -2.64
N LEU A 4 -37.34 0.17 -2.79
CA LEU A 4 -37.27 1.60 -3.08
C LEU A 4 -36.60 1.82 -4.44
N ARG A 5 -37.38 2.28 -5.43
CA ARG A 5 -36.96 2.65 -6.80
C ARG A 5 -36.07 3.92 -6.84
N LYS A 6 -35.23 4.15 -5.82
CA LYS A 6 -34.16 5.16 -5.82
C LYS A 6 -32.84 4.46 -5.46
N PRO A 7 -31.73 4.79 -6.12
CA PRO A 7 -30.43 4.29 -5.71
C PRO A 7 -30.10 4.85 -4.33
N ILE A 8 -30.33 4.05 -3.29
CA ILE A 8 -29.85 4.36 -1.94
C ILE A 8 -28.33 4.14 -1.96
N HIS A 9 -27.58 5.22 -2.14
CA HIS A 9 -26.16 5.22 -1.82
C HIS A 9 -26.01 4.88 -0.32
N GLY A 10 -25.35 3.77 0.00
CA GLY A 10 -25.03 3.39 1.39
C GLY A 10 -25.83 2.23 2.00
N GLY A 11 -26.74 1.57 1.28
CA GLY A 11 -27.56 0.48 1.85
C GLY A 11 -26.90 -0.90 1.99
N SER A 12 -25.57 -1.00 2.09
CA SER A 12 -24.86 -2.29 2.25
C SER A 12 -24.48 -2.55 3.70
N THR A 13 -24.85 -3.70 4.24
CA THR A 13 -24.48 -4.11 5.61
C THR A 13 -22.98 -4.39 5.73
N ILE A 14 -22.45 -4.42 6.96
CA ILE A 14 -21.04 -4.77 7.23
C ILE A 14 -20.69 -6.13 6.58
N THR A 15 -21.55 -7.13 6.75
CA THR A 15 -21.40 -8.45 6.11
C THR A 15 -21.32 -8.36 4.59
N GLN A 16 -22.20 -7.58 3.96
CA GLN A 16 -22.18 -7.37 2.51
C GLN A 16 -20.90 -6.67 2.05
N GLN A 17 -20.42 -5.71 2.82
CA GLN A 17 -19.15 -5.03 2.55
C GLN A 17 -17.97 -5.99 2.68
N LEU A 18 -17.93 -6.83 3.71
CA LEU A 18 -16.90 -7.86 3.89
C LEU A 18 -16.86 -8.82 2.70
N ILE A 19 -18.02 -9.39 2.31
CA ILE A 19 -18.13 -10.29 1.16
C ILE A 19 -17.67 -9.60 -0.14
N ARG A 20 -18.10 -8.35 -0.35
CA ARG A 20 -17.74 -7.58 -1.54
C ARG A 20 -16.24 -7.31 -1.62
N SER A 21 -15.60 -6.97 -0.51
CA SER A 21 -14.18 -6.61 -0.45
C SER A 21 -13.27 -7.84 -0.60
N TYR A 22 -13.64 -8.99 0.01
CA TYR A 22 -12.74 -10.13 0.11
C TYR A 22 -13.09 -11.32 -0.79
N PHE A 23 -14.36 -11.61 -1.04
CA PHE A 23 -14.78 -12.85 -1.71
C PHE A 23 -15.16 -12.66 -3.18
N LEU A 24 -15.63 -11.47 -3.57
CA LEU A 24 -16.13 -11.21 -4.93
C LEU A 24 -15.18 -10.34 -5.75
N THR A 25 -15.37 -10.34 -7.07
CA THR A 25 -14.66 -9.44 -7.97
C THR A 25 -15.20 -8.02 -7.89
N THR A 26 -14.40 -7.03 -8.27
CA THR A 26 -14.77 -5.60 -8.20
C THR A 26 -15.79 -5.18 -9.27
N LYS A 27 -16.09 -6.04 -10.26
CA LYS A 27 -17.00 -5.75 -11.37
C LYS A 27 -18.43 -5.50 -10.88
N LYS A 28 -19.00 -4.32 -11.16
CA LYS A 28 -20.36 -3.95 -10.74
C LYS A 28 -21.43 -4.57 -11.65
N THR A 29 -21.70 -5.87 -11.48
CA THR A 29 -22.79 -6.57 -12.19
C THR A 29 -23.96 -6.93 -11.25
N LEU A 30 -25.16 -7.08 -11.80
CA LEU A 30 -26.34 -7.53 -11.06
C LEU A 30 -26.13 -8.94 -10.48
N GLU A 31 -25.52 -9.83 -11.28
CA GLU A 31 -25.16 -11.18 -10.86
C GLU A 31 -24.24 -11.15 -9.63
N ARG A 32 -23.21 -10.30 -9.62
CA ARG A 32 -22.34 -10.12 -8.45
C ARG A 32 -23.14 -9.67 -7.23
N LYS A 33 -24.09 -8.73 -7.39
CA LYS A 33 -24.88 -8.23 -6.25
C LYS A 33 -25.80 -9.32 -5.67
N ILE A 34 -26.34 -10.20 -6.50
CA ILE A 34 -27.11 -11.37 -6.03
C ILE A 34 -26.20 -12.33 -5.26
N ARG A 35 -25.01 -12.66 -5.78
CA ARG A 35 -24.02 -13.47 -5.07
C ARG A 35 -23.61 -12.85 -3.74
N GLU A 36 -23.41 -11.54 -3.68
CA GLU A 36 -23.09 -10.79 -2.46
C GLU A 36 -24.17 -10.99 -1.38
N ILE A 37 -25.44 -10.90 -1.76
CA ILE A 37 -26.57 -11.09 -0.83
C ILE A 37 -26.61 -12.54 -0.33
N LEU A 38 -26.54 -13.52 -1.24
CA LEU A 38 -26.62 -14.95 -0.87
C LEU A 38 -25.46 -15.37 0.05
N LEU A 39 -24.24 -14.96 -0.27
CA LEU A 39 -23.06 -15.25 0.55
C LEU A 39 -23.11 -14.53 1.90
N SER A 40 -23.66 -13.31 1.96
CA SER A 40 -23.82 -12.60 3.23
C SER A 40 -24.79 -13.32 4.16
N LEU A 41 -25.92 -13.81 3.62
CA LEU A 41 -26.89 -14.59 4.39
C LEU A 41 -26.29 -15.89 4.91
N GLU A 42 -25.50 -16.58 4.08
CA GLU A 42 -24.81 -17.81 4.49
C GLU A 42 -23.76 -17.55 5.56
N LEU A 43 -23.01 -16.45 5.45
CA LEU A 43 -22.02 -16.06 6.45
C LEU A 43 -22.67 -15.76 7.80
N GLU A 44 -23.77 -15.00 7.81
CA GLU A 44 -24.52 -14.67 9.03
C GLU A 44 -25.22 -15.87 9.68
N ARG A 45 -25.47 -16.96 8.92
CA ARG A 45 -25.99 -18.21 9.48
C ARG A 45 -24.91 -19.02 10.20
N ARG A 46 -23.66 -18.91 9.77
CA ARG A 46 -22.54 -19.73 10.26
C ARG A 46 -21.73 -19.06 11.36
N TYR A 47 -21.69 -17.73 11.39
CA TYR A 47 -20.82 -16.96 12.27
C TYR A 47 -21.59 -15.87 13.02
N SER A 48 -21.11 -15.55 14.22
CA SER A 48 -21.71 -14.49 15.03
C SER A 48 -21.46 -13.10 14.43
N LYS A 49 -22.26 -12.12 14.85
CA LYS A 49 -22.07 -10.72 14.43
C LYS A 49 -20.71 -10.17 14.87
N ASP A 50 -20.22 -10.59 16.03
CA ASP A 50 -18.92 -10.17 16.55
C ASP A 50 -17.78 -10.71 15.69
N GLN A 51 -17.83 -11.99 15.29
CA GLN A 51 -16.83 -12.59 14.39
C GLN A 51 -16.81 -11.89 13.01
N ILE A 52 -17.99 -11.60 12.47
CA ILE A 52 -18.11 -10.90 11.18
C ILE A 52 -17.55 -9.47 11.29
N LEU A 53 -17.82 -8.78 12.40
CA LEU A 53 -17.28 -7.46 12.67
C LEU A 53 -15.76 -7.49 12.83
N GLU A 54 -15.22 -8.46 13.58
CA GLU A 54 -13.78 -8.67 13.75
C GLU A 54 -13.09 -8.84 12.39
N TRP A 55 -13.59 -9.74 11.54
CA TRP A 55 -13.03 -9.93 10.20
C TRP A 55 -13.15 -8.68 9.34
N TYR A 56 -14.26 -7.96 9.42
CA TYR A 56 -14.43 -6.70 8.72
C TYR A 56 -13.39 -5.66 9.16
N LEU A 57 -13.21 -5.48 10.47
CA LEU A 57 -12.25 -4.52 11.04
C LEU A 57 -10.80 -4.91 10.73
N ASN A 58 -10.50 -6.19 10.52
CA ASN A 58 -9.16 -6.65 10.13
C ASN A 58 -8.88 -6.59 8.62
N LEU A 59 -9.92 -6.60 7.78
CA LEU A 59 -9.76 -6.73 6.32
C LEU A 59 -10.17 -5.47 5.53
N ILE A 60 -10.77 -4.48 6.17
CA ILE A 60 -11.18 -3.26 5.47
C ILE A 60 -9.96 -2.46 4.98
N PRO A 61 -9.90 -2.07 3.69
CA PRO A 61 -8.81 -1.26 3.18
C PRO A 61 -8.87 0.18 3.68
N PHE A 62 -7.71 0.73 4.05
CA PHE A 62 -7.52 2.13 4.46
C PHE A 62 -6.69 2.96 3.46
N GLY A 63 -6.30 2.39 2.32
CA GLY A 63 -5.44 3.05 1.33
C GLY A 63 -3.96 2.73 1.55
N SER A 64 -3.10 3.02 0.57
CA SER A 64 -1.63 2.84 0.66
C SER A 64 -1.16 1.46 1.18
N ASN A 65 -1.88 0.38 0.82
CA ASN A 65 -1.68 -1.00 1.31
C ASN A 65 -1.96 -1.25 2.81
N LEU A 66 -2.63 -0.33 3.50
CA LEU A 66 -3.12 -0.54 4.86
C LEU A 66 -4.43 -1.32 4.84
N TYR A 67 -4.46 -2.42 5.58
CA TYR A 67 -5.66 -3.25 5.76
C TYR A 67 -5.89 -3.46 7.24
N GLY A 68 -7.12 -3.14 7.64
CA GLY A 68 -7.59 -3.27 9.00
C GLY A 68 -7.29 -2.06 9.88
N VAL A 69 -8.08 -1.93 10.95
CA VAL A 69 -8.06 -0.77 11.84
C VAL A 69 -6.78 -0.68 12.66
N GLU A 70 -6.17 -1.80 13.06
CA GLU A 70 -4.88 -1.80 13.77
C GLU A 70 -3.77 -1.22 12.89
N ALA A 71 -3.65 -1.69 11.65
CA ALA A 71 -2.67 -1.16 10.71
C ALA A 71 -2.90 0.33 10.43
N ALA A 72 -4.15 0.77 10.33
CA ALA A 72 -4.49 2.17 10.17
C ALA A 72 -4.13 3.01 11.40
N SER A 73 -4.40 2.51 12.61
CA SER A 73 -4.05 3.17 13.87
C SER A 73 -2.53 3.35 14.01
N GLN A 74 -1.76 2.30 13.75
CA GLN A 74 -0.29 2.35 13.77
C GLN A 74 0.25 3.32 12.71
N ALA A 75 -0.33 3.31 11.51
CA ALA A 75 0.09 4.22 10.44
C ALA A 75 -0.25 5.67 10.74
N PHE A 76 -1.48 5.97 11.15
CA PHE A 76 -1.94 7.35 11.34
C PHE A 76 -1.48 7.97 12.64
N PHE A 77 -1.45 7.20 13.73
CA PHE A 77 -1.21 7.72 15.09
C PHE A 77 -0.01 7.08 15.79
N GLY A 78 0.56 6.00 15.26
CA GLY A 78 1.64 5.26 15.92
C GLY A 78 1.20 4.56 17.22
N LYS A 79 -0.10 4.26 17.36
CA LYS A 79 -0.72 3.67 18.56
C LYS A 79 -1.38 2.34 18.24
N HIS A 80 -1.45 1.46 19.23
CA HIS A 80 -2.29 0.26 19.16
C HIS A 80 -3.77 0.67 19.17
N ILE A 81 -4.65 -0.09 18.49
CA ILE A 81 -6.07 0.27 18.35
C ILE A 81 -6.81 0.37 19.68
N SER A 82 -6.35 -0.33 20.73
CA SER A 82 -6.93 -0.23 22.07
C SER A 82 -6.62 1.10 22.77
N ASP A 83 -5.63 1.83 22.30
CA ASP A 83 -5.04 2.98 23.00
C ASP A 83 -5.40 4.32 22.33
N ILE A 84 -6.22 4.28 21.28
CA ILE A 84 -6.65 5.48 20.57
C ILE A 84 -7.77 6.21 21.31
N SER A 85 -7.83 7.53 21.12
CA SER A 85 -8.91 8.36 21.65
C SER A 85 -10.18 8.30 20.81
N LEU A 86 -11.27 8.89 21.31
CA LEU A 86 -12.57 8.92 20.63
C LEU A 86 -12.49 9.65 19.27
N GLU A 87 -11.79 10.78 19.22
CA GLU A 87 -11.56 11.56 18.01
C GLU A 87 -10.71 10.81 16.97
N GLU A 88 -9.70 10.05 17.42
CA GLU A 88 -8.88 9.19 16.56
C GLU A 88 -9.71 8.02 16.00
N ALA A 89 -10.55 7.40 16.84
CA ALA A 89 -11.47 6.35 16.41
C ALA A 89 -12.50 6.89 15.39
N ALA A 90 -13.00 8.10 15.59
CA ALA A 90 -13.90 8.77 14.66
C ALA A 90 -13.21 9.07 13.31
N ILE A 91 -11.92 9.41 13.31
CA ILE A 91 -11.11 9.55 12.08
C ILE A 91 -11.00 8.22 11.35
N ILE A 92 -10.61 7.13 12.02
CA ILE A 92 -10.52 5.81 11.39
C ILE A 92 -11.88 5.44 10.76
N ALA A 93 -12.97 5.60 11.50
CA ALA A 93 -14.31 5.34 10.98
C ALA A 93 -14.70 6.25 9.79
N ALA A 94 -14.27 7.51 9.79
CA ALA A 94 -14.50 8.46 8.71
C ALA A 94 -13.81 8.05 7.40
N ILE A 95 -12.57 7.55 7.49
CA ILE A 95 -11.72 7.18 6.35
C ILE A 95 -12.29 5.98 5.57
N ILE A 96 -12.92 5.01 6.26
CA ILE A 96 -13.47 3.78 5.66
C ILE A 96 -14.32 4.04 4.39
N LYS A 97 -15.06 5.15 4.36
CA LYS A 97 -15.94 5.49 3.23
C LYS A 97 -15.16 5.74 1.94
N THR A 98 -14.02 6.42 2.03
CA THR A 98 -13.24 6.91 0.89
C THR A 98 -11.75 6.99 1.26
N PRO A 99 -11.07 5.84 1.43
CA PRO A 99 -9.80 5.81 2.15
C PRO A 99 -8.66 6.57 1.49
N SER A 100 -8.47 6.42 0.18
CA SER A 100 -7.42 7.15 -0.56
C SER A 100 -7.69 8.63 -0.73
N TYR A 101 -8.96 9.06 -0.68
CA TYR A 101 -9.34 10.46 -0.87
C TYR A 101 -9.25 11.23 0.45
N LEU A 102 -9.68 10.63 1.56
CA LEU A 102 -9.64 11.21 2.90
C LEU A 102 -8.37 10.86 3.66
N TRP A 103 -7.25 10.77 2.95
CA TRP A 103 -5.97 10.44 3.57
C TRP A 103 -5.49 11.60 4.46
N PRO A 104 -4.97 11.37 5.69
CA PRO A 104 -4.75 12.45 6.66
C PRO A 104 -3.71 13.53 6.30
N ASP A 105 -2.73 13.25 5.45
CA ASP A 105 -1.80 14.27 4.89
C ASP A 105 -2.22 14.81 3.51
N GLY A 106 -3.39 14.42 3.03
CA GLY A 106 -3.84 14.76 1.70
C GLY A 106 -4.42 16.19 1.60
N ALA A 107 -4.67 16.61 0.36
CA ALA A 107 -5.33 17.88 0.05
C ALA A 107 -6.78 18.00 0.59
N HIS A 108 -7.33 16.93 1.18
CA HIS A 108 -8.72 16.83 1.64
C HIS A 108 -8.84 16.70 3.17
N LEU A 109 -7.85 17.19 3.93
CA LEU A 109 -7.85 17.14 5.39
C LEU A 109 -9.11 17.78 5.99
N ASP A 110 -9.54 18.95 5.48
CA ASP A 110 -10.75 19.61 5.97
C ASP A 110 -12.01 18.75 5.78
N GLU A 111 -12.09 17.99 4.67
CA GLU A 111 -13.19 17.07 4.42
C GLU A 111 -13.15 15.86 5.34
N LEU A 112 -11.94 15.38 5.68
CA LEU A 112 -11.74 14.33 6.68
C LEU A 112 -12.22 14.80 8.07
N LEU A 113 -11.85 16.00 8.49
CA LEU A 113 -12.29 16.58 9.76
C LEU A 113 -13.80 16.80 9.79
N GLY A 114 -14.39 17.33 8.71
CA GLY A 114 -15.85 17.43 8.60
C GLY A 114 -16.54 16.06 8.67
N ARG A 115 -15.88 15.01 8.17
CA ARG A 115 -16.38 13.63 8.27
C ARG A 115 -16.22 13.05 9.67
N LYS A 116 -15.13 13.34 10.38
CA LYS A 116 -14.94 13.02 11.81
C LYS A 116 -16.11 13.58 12.63
N ASP A 117 -16.42 14.85 12.45
CA ASP A 117 -17.46 15.55 13.20
C ASP A 117 -18.85 14.99 12.92
N TYR A 118 -19.08 14.54 11.69
CA TYR A 118 -20.28 13.80 11.33
C TYR A 118 -20.37 12.45 12.09
N VAL A 119 -19.26 11.70 12.20
CA VAL A 119 -19.22 10.43 12.93
C VAL A 119 -19.51 10.67 14.41
N LEU A 120 -18.85 11.63 15.04
CA LEU A 120 -19.08 12.00 16.45
C LEU A 120 -20.54 12.36 16.70
N ARG A 121 -21.14 13.21 15.85
CA ARG A 121 -22.58 13.54 15.94
C ARG A 121 -23.47 12.32 15.88
N ARG A 122 -23.18 11.39 14.96
CA ARG A 122 -23.94 10.15 14.80
C ARG A 122 -23.80 9.24 16.02
N MET A 123 -22.62 9.19 16.65
CA MET A 123 -22.42 8.46 17.90
C MET A 123 -23.26 9.06 19.03
N ARG A 124 -23.32 10.39 19.16
CA ARG A 124 -24.19 11.04 20.14
C ARG A 124 -25.67 10.78 19.87
N GLU A 125 -26.13 10.96 18.63
CA GLU A 125 -27.53 10.69 18.24
C GLU A 125 -27.97 9.24 18.48
N LEU A 126 -27.02 8.31 18.55
CA LEU A 126 -27.23 6.90 18.87
C LEU A 126 -26.93 6.55 20.34
N ASN A 127 -26.66 7.56 21.18
CA ASN A 127 -26.34 7.43 22.61
C ASN A 127 -25.08 6.64 22.95
N TYR A 128 -24.08 6.59 22.05
CA TYR A 128 -22.77 6.00 22.35
C TYR A 128 -21.84 6.96 23.11
N ILE A 129 -22.06 8.27 22.99
CA ILE A 129 -21.29 9.33 23.66
C ILE A 129 -22.21 10.45 24.15
N SER A 130 -21.79 11.22 25.15
CA SER A 130 -22.49 12.41 25.62
C SER A 130 -22.27 13.63 24.72
N GLU A 131 -23.04 14.69 24.94
CA GLU A 131 -22.87 15.96 24.22
C GLU A 131 -21.54 16.64 24.58
N GLU A 132 -21.11 16.53 25.83
CA GLU A 132 -19.81 17.02 26.31
C GLU A 132 -18.67 16.26 25.64
N GLN A 133 -18.76 14.93 25.53
CA GLN A 133 -17.75 14.11 24.84
C GLN A 133 -17.69 14.44 23.34
N GLU A 134 -18.84 14.67 22.68
CA GLU A 134 -18.86 15.13 21.28
C GLU A 134 -18.14 16.46 21.13
N LYS A 135 -18.43 17.43 22.02
CA LYS A 135 -17.81 18.76 21.96
C LYS A 135 -16.29 18.69 22.19
N GLU A 136 -15.85 17.97 23.22
CA GLU A 136 -14.43 17.81 23.53
C GLU A 136 -13.67 17.13 22.37
N ALA A 137 -14.20 16.03 21.84
CA ALA A 137 -13.58 15.29 20.73
C ALA A 137 -13.54 16.09 19.41
N ARG A 138 -14.44 17.07 19.23
CA ARG A 138 -14.40 17.99 18.10
C ARG A 138 -13.28 19.01 18.21
N GLU A 139 -13.14 19.61 19.39
CA GLU A 139 -12.19 20.69 19.66
C GLU A 139 -10.74 20.20 19.79
N ARG A 140 -10.53 18.91 20.08
CA ARG A 140 -9.18 18.33 20.11
C ARG A 140 -8.51 18.33 18.75
N GLU A 141 -7.30 18.88 18.73
CA GLU A 141 -6.39 18.82 17.60
C GLU A 141 -5.83 17.40 17.45
N ILE A 142 -5.67 16.95 16.21
CA ILE A 142 -5.26 15.57 15.91
C ILE A 142 -3.85 15.61 15.34
N GLU A 143 -2.92 14.99 16.07
CA GLU A 143 -1.55 14.80 15.61
C GLU A 143 -1.44 13.51 14.79
N PHE A 144 -1.18 13.66 13.50
CA PHE A 144 -0.91 12.53 12.62
C PHE A 144 0.58 12.23 12.58
N THR A 145 0.98 11.01 12.94
CA THR A 145 2.37 10.55 12.83
C THR A 145 2.72 10.13 11.41
N LEU A 146 1.75 9.52 10.69
CA LEU A 146 1.88 9.04 9.31
C LEU A 146 3.14 8.21 9.07
N ARG A 147 3.25 7.10 9.79
CA ARG A 147 4.30 6.11 9.58
C ARG A 147 3.96 5.27 8.35
N ILE A 148 4.38 5.74 7.18
CA ILE A 148 4.57 4.85 6.04
C ILE A 148 5.93 4.19 6.29
N ASN A 149 5.93 2.94 6.76
CA ASN A 149 7.18 2.21 6.93
C ASN A 149 7.95 2.25 5.61
N PRO A 150 9.20 2.77 5.60
CA PRO A 150 9.99 2.81 4.39
C PRO A 150 10.16 1.39 3.87
N ILE A 151 10.05 1.22 2.54
CA ILE A 151 10.30 -0.06 1.92
C ILE A 151 11.81 -0.28 1.92
N GLU A 152 12.28 -1.19 2.77
CA GLU A 152 13.66 -1.67 2.71
C GLU A 152 13.92 -2.34 1.35
N ALA A 153 15.08 -2.08 0.75
CA ALA A 153 15.48 -2.63 -0.55
C ALA A 153 14.40 -2.48 -1.65
N PRO A 154 13.94 -1.25 -1.96
CA PRO A 154 12.71 -1.02 -2.71
C PRO A 154 12.72 -1.64 -4.11
N HIS A 155 13.85 -1.57 -4.82
CA HIS A 155 14.02 -2.19 -6.14
C HIS A 155 13.86 -3.72 -6.09
N PHE A 156 14.44 -4.36 -5.08
CA PHE A 156 14.33 -5.79 -4.86
C PHE A 156 12.90 -6.19 -4.49
N VAL A 157 12.28 -5.49 -3.54
CA VAL A 157 10.91 -5.78 -3.08
C VAL A 157 9.91 -5.64 -4.22
N ILE A 158 10.03 -4.59 -5.03
CA ILE A 158 9.16 -4.39 -6.20
C ILE A 158 9.38 -5.48 -7.24
N TYR A 159 10.64 -5.86 -7.50
CA TYR A 159 10.97 -6.97 -8.39
C TYR A 159 10.31 -8.29 -7.92
N VAL A 160 10.44 -8.64 -6.64
CA VAL A 160 9.82 -9.84 -6.06
C VAL A 160 8.29 -9.76 -6.15
N LYS A 161 7.70 -8.60 -5.83
CA LYS A 161 6.25 -8.39 -5.97
C LYS A 161 5.79 -8.63 -7.41
N SER A 162 6.45 -8.05 -8.40
CA SER A 162 6.12 -8.25 -9.82
C SER A 162 6.30 -9.71 -10.25
N TYR A 163 7.34 -10.40 -9.79
CA TYR A 163 7.53 -11.83 -10.04
C TYR A 163 6.36 -12.65 -9.49
N LEU A 164 5.95 -12.40 -8.24
CA LEU A 164 4.84 -13.09 -7.62
C LEU A 164 3.51 -12.77 -8.32
N GLU A 165 3.28 -11.51 -8.71
CA GLU A 165 2.05 -11.09 -9.39
C GLU A 165 1.89 -11.82 -10.72
N ASN A 166 2.97 -11.98 -11.48
CA ASN A 166 2.99 -12.73 -12.72
C ASN A 166 2.78 -14.23 -12.50
N LYS A 167 3.28 -14.79 -11.40
CA LYS A 167 3.21 -16.23 -11.12
C LYS A 167 1.88 -16.68 -10.54
N TYR A 168 1.30 -15.90 -9.63
CA TYR A 168 0.11 -16.29 -8.85
C TYR A 168 -1.12 -15.43 -9.12
N GLY A 169 -0.96 -14.31 -9.82
CA GLY A 169 -2.03 -13.35 -10.06
C GLY A 169 -2.19 -12.34 -8.93
N ARG A 170 -2.42 -11.07 -9.30
CA ARG A 170 -2.56 -9.94 -8.36
C ARG A 170 -3.69 -10.12 -7.35
N ASP A 171 -4.84 -10.66 -7.77
CA ASP A 171 -6.00 -10.85 -6.88
C ASP A 171 -5.72 -11.85 -5.75
N PHE A 172 -4.97 -12.91 -6.04
CA PHE A 172 -4.58 -13.91 -5.05
C PHE A 172 -3.62 -13.31 -4.02
N LEU A 173 -2.56 -12.65 -4.49
CA LEU A 173 -1.55 -12.06 -3.60
C LEU A 173 -2.13 -11.05 -2.61
N ASN A 174 -3.08 -10.23 -3.06
CA ASN A 174 -3.73 -9.22 -2.21
C ASN A 174 -4.62 -9.83 -1.10
N ARG A 175 -5.01 -11.11 -1.21
CA ARG A 175 -5.95 -11.76 -0.29
C ARG A 175 -5.32 -12.85 0.56
N ALA A 176 -4.25 -13.47 0.08
CA ALA A 176 -3.68 -14.68 0.66
C ALA A 176 -2.88 -14.48 1.95
N GLY A 177 -2.55 -13.23 2.33
CA GLY A 177 -1.85 -12.94 3.59
C GLY A 177 -0.48 -13.64 3.70
N LEU A 178 0.22 -13.79 2.58
CA LEU A 178 1.44 -14.60 2.49
C LEU A 178 2.59 -13.95 3.27
N LYS A 179 3.38 -14.79 3.96
CA LYS A 179 4.73 -14.43 4.40
C LYS A 179 5.72 -14.85 3.32
N VAL A 180 6.43 -13.88 2.75
CA VAL A 180 7.39 -14.11 1.67
C VAL A 180 8.80 -14.07 2.24
N TYR A 181 9.50 -15.20 2.17
CA TYR A 181 10.91 -15.31 2.51
C TYR A 181 11.72 -15.24 1.22
N THR A 182 12.75 -14.38 1.19
CA THR A 182 13.53 -14.09 -0.01
C THR A 182 15.01 -14.34 0.22
N THR A 183 15.80 -14.21 -0.84
CA THR A 183 17.26 -14.36 -0.84
C THR A 183 17.98 -13.06 -0.50
N LEU A 184 17.25 -11.99 -0.20
CA LEU A 184 17.82 -10.68 0.12
C LEU A 184 18.72 -10.80 1.35
N ASP A 185 19.96 -10.35 1.19
CA ASP A 185 20.91 -10.16 2.27
C ASP A 185 20.95 -8.65 2.57
N ILE A 186 20.41 -8.26 3.72
CA ILE A 186 20.24 -6.84 4.07
C ILE A 186 21.59 -6.13 4.24
N ASP A 187 22.59 -6.81 4.80
CA ASP A 187 23.92 -6.24 5.00
C ASP A 187 24.63 -5.97 3.66
N LEU A 188 24.43 -6.84 2.68
CA LEU A 188 24.93 -6.63 1.31
C LEU A 188 24.13 -5.55 0.57
N GLN A 189 22.82 -5.47 0.78
CA GLN A 189 21.97 -4.47 0.17
C GLN A 189 22.36 -3.06 0.62
N GLU A 190 22.51 -2.82 1.92
CA GLU A 190 22.88 -1.50 2.46
C GLU A 190 24.24 -1.04 1.90
N LYS A 191 25.22 -1.94 1.86
CA LYS A 191 26.54 -1.65 1.26
C LYS A 191 26.42 -1.33 -0.22
N ALA A 192 25.59 -2.06 -0.96
CA ALA A 192 25.38 -1.83 -2.38
C ALA A 192 24.74 -0.46 -2.66
N GLU A 193 23.79 -0.03 -1.82
CA GLU A 193 23.13 1.27 -1.93
C GLU A 193 24.15 2.40 -1.73
N VAL A 194 24.96 2.33 -0.66
CA VAL A 194 26.04 3.30 -0.40
C VAL A 194 27.03 3.37 -1.57
N LEU A 195 27.52 2.21 -2.04
CA LEU A 195 28.50 2.15 -3.13
C LEU A 195 27.97 2.74 -4.44
N ILE A 196 26.69 2.52 -4.73
CA ILE A 196 26.06 3.06 -5.94
C ILE A 196 25.87 4.58 -5.81
N GLU A 197 25.42 5.07 -4.66
CA GLU A 197 25.27 6.51 -4.42
C GLU A 197 26.61 7.25 -4.55
N GLU A 198 27.63 6.79 -3.82
CA GLU A 198 28.99 7.36 -3.87
C GLU A 198 29.62 7.22 -5.26
N GLY A 199 29.42 6.08 -5.92
CA GLY A 199 29.95 5.82 -7.25
C GLY A 199 29.38 6.77 -8.29
N VAL A 200 28.06 7.01 -8.25
CA VAL A 200 27.41 7.94 -9.17
C VAL A 200 27.87 9.37 -8.90
N GLU A 201 27.99 9.78 -7.64
CA GLU A 201 28.49 11.12 -7.28
C GLU A 201 29.88 11.38 -7.88
N ASN A 202 30.80 10.43 -7.75
CA ASN A 202 32.15 10.52 -8.31
C ASN A 202 32.18 10.55 -9.84
N LEU A 203 31.16 9.98 -10.49
CA LEU A 203 31.04 9.90 -11.95
C LEU A 203 30.21 11.02 -12.56
N LYS A 204 29.60 11.92 -11.77
CA LYS A 204 28.87 13.10 -12.28
C LYS A 204 29.70 13.96 -13.23
N LYS A 205 31.01 14.08 -12.97
CA LYS A 205 31.96 14.79 -13.86
C LYS A 205 32.08 14.20 -15.27
N TYR A 206 31.69 12.94 -15.44
CA TYR A 206 31.62 12.25 -16.73
C TYR A 206 30.19 12.18 -17.27
N ASN A 207 29.28 13.02 -16.75
CA ASN A 207 27.88 13.08 -17.13
C ASN A 207 27.11 11.77 -16.86
N ALA A 208 27.51 11.01 -15.83
CA ALA A 208 26.77 9.86 -15.33
C ALA A 208 25.87 10.29 -14.16
N HIS A 209 24.56 10.08 -14.31
CA HIS A 209 23.54 10.58 -13.39
C HIS A 209 22.77 9.49 -12.65
N ASN A 210 23.04 8.22 -12.95
CA ASN A 210 22.38 7.08 -12.33
C ASN A 210 23.29 5.85 -12.34
N GLY A 211 22.97 4.86 -11.51
CA GLY A 211 23.75 3.64 -11.34
C GLY A 211 22.86 2.45 -10.97
N ALA A 212 23.38 1.25 -11.19
CA ALA A 212 22.70 0.02 -10.81
C ALA A 212 23.70 -1.08 -10.45
N LEU A 213 23.29 -1.95 -9.54
CA LEU A 213 24.06 -3.09 -9.05
C LEU A 213 23.12 -4.29 -8.81
N VAL A 214 23.56 -5.46 -9.25
CA VAL A 214 22.95 -6.74 -8.85
C VAL A 214 24.06 -7.64 -8.33
N SER A 215 23.89 -8.15 -7.11
CA SER A 215 24.76 -9.17 -6.52
C SER A 215 24.07 -10.52 -6.60
N ILE A 216 24.78 -11.52 -7.14
CA ILE A 216 24.23 -12.86 -7.40
C ILE A 216 25.15 -13.91 -6.80
N ASN A 217 24.59 -14.90 -6.13
CA ASN A 217 25.31 -16.12 -5.75
C ASN A 217 25.59 -16.96 -7.02
N PRO A 218 26.85 -17.14 -7.44
CA PRO A 218 27.16 -17.79 -8.71
C PRO A 218 26.84 -19.30 -8.74
N LYS A 219 26.66 -19.94 -7.59
CA LYS A 219 26.33 -21.36 -7.50
C LYS A 219 24.84 -21.63 -7.63
N THR A 220 24.01 -20.74 -7.08
CA THR A 220 22.56 -20.93 -6.96
C THR A 220 21.75 -20.03 -7.89
N GLY A 221 22.35 -18.92 -8.36
CA GLY A 221 21.66 -17.88 -9.11
C GLY A 221 20.81 -16.95 -8.24
N GLU A 222 20.89 -17.07 -6.91
CA GLU A 222 20.13 -16.24 -5.98
C GLU A 222 20.57 -14.78 -6.05
N ILE A 223 19.61 -13.85 -6.11
CA ILE A 223 19.89 -12.41 -6.04
C ILE A 223 19.99 -12.03 -4.57
N LEU A 224 21.17 -11.56 -4.15
CA LEU A 224 21.45 -11.20 -2.76
C LEU A 224 21.23 -9.71 -2.49
N ALA A 225 21.48 -8.87 -3.50
CA ALA A 225 21.23 -7.43 -3.44
C ALA A 225 20.84 -6.91 -4.84
N MET A 226 19.96 -5.92 -4.88
CA MET A 226 19.52 -5.26 -6.11
C MET A 226 19.30 -3.76 -5.86
N VAL A 227 20.10 -2.94 -6.55
CA VAL A 227 20.00 -1.47 -6.54
C VAL A 227 19.76 -1.02 -7.97
N GLY A 228 18.60 -0.44 -8.22
CA GLY A 228 18.16 -0.03 -9.56
C GLY A 228 18.43 1.43 -9.91
N SER A 229 18.69 2.27 -8.92
CA SER A 229 18.93 3.70 -9.08
C SER A 229 19.86 4.21 -7.97
N LYS A 230 20.47 5.39 -8.18
CA LYS A 230 21.45 5.97 -7.25
C LYS A 230 20.88 6.21 -5.85
N ASN A 231 19.63 6.64 -5.77
CA ASN A 231 18.94 6.95 -4.52
C ASN A 231 17.43 6.83 -4.74
N TRP A 232 16.80 5.81 -4.18
CA TRP A 232 15.35 5.60 -4.33
C TRP A 232 14.51 6.72 -3.68
N HIS A 233 15.01 7.34 -2.63
CA HIS A 233 14.28 8.34 -1.84
C HIS A 233 14.52 9.77 -2.33
N GLY A 234 15.41 9.97 -3.31
CA GLY A 234 15.65 11.27 -3.93
C GLY A 234 14.52 11.75 -4.83
N GLU A 235 14.69 12.95 -5.37
CA GLU A 235 13.79 13.55 -6.35
C GLU A 235 14.31 13.36 -7.78
N SER A 236 13.41 13.38 -8.77
CA SER A 236 13.82 13.34 -10.17
C SER A 236 14.55 14.62 -10.56
N GLU A 237 15.64 14.48 -11.32
CA GLU A 237 16.49 15.62 -11.71
C GLU A 237 16.45 15.84 -13.23
N GLU A 238 16.41 17.10 -13.63
CA GLU A 238 16.49 17.56 -15.03
C GLU A 238 15.50 16.84 -15.97
N CYS A 239 14.22 16.93 -15.64
CA CYS A 239 13.13 16.34 -16.42
C CYS A 239 12.72 17.23 -17.60
N SER A 240 12.57 16.62 -18.77
CA SER A 240 12.03 17.25 -19.97
C SER A 240 10.50 17.09 -20.00
N PRO A 241 9.71 18.19 -20.00
CA PRO A 241 8.25 18.13 -20.07
C PRO A 241 7.72 17.52 -21.39
N GLU A 242 8.50 17.63 -22.47
CA GLU A 242 8.12 17.18 -23.81
C GLU A 242 8.24 15.66 -23.97
N THR A 243 9.27 15.07 -23.34
CA THR A 243 9.57 13.64 -23.46
C THR A 243 9.16 12.84 -22.23
N ASN A 244 8.82 13.52 -21.13
CA ASN A 244 8.58 12.94 -19.81
C ASN A 244 9.75 12.07 -19.32
N MET A 245 10.98 12.41 -19.74
CA MET A 245 12.21 11.74 -19.37
C MET A 245 13.06 12.65 -18.48
N CYS A 246 13.63 12.07 -17.42
CA CYS A 246 14.54 12.74 -16.51
C CYS A 246 15.96 12.20 -16.69
N LYS A 247 16.97 13.05 -16.46
CA LYS A 247 18.36 12.56 -16.41
C LYS A 247 18.56 11.59 -15.25
N PHE A 248 17.88 11.86 -14.14
CA PHE A 248 17.77 10.95 -13.01
C PHE A 248 16.31 10.77 -12.63
N ASP A 249 15.89 9.51 -12.50
CA ASP A 249 14.60 9.11 -11.95
C ASP A 249 14.87 8.07 -10.84
N PRO A 250 14.46 8.36 -9.59
CA PRO A 250 14.72 7.50 -8.45
C PRO A 250 13.97 6.17 -8.52
N LYS A 251 12.84 6.09 -9.23
CA LYS A 251 11.95 4.93 -9.26
C LYS A 251 12.26 3.96 -10.40
N VAL A 252 13.11 4.35 -11.35
CA VAL A 252 13.55 3.47 -12.44
C VAL A 252 14.47 2.39 -11.91
N ASN A 253 14.16 1.13 -12.21
CA ASN A 253 15.05 0.01 -11.95
C ASN A 253 15.92 -0.28 -13.19
N VAL A 254 17.13 0.29 -13.22
CA VAL A 254 18.07 0.13 -14.33
C VAL A 254 18.54 -1.32 -14.47
N THR A 255 18.53 -2.13 -13.42
CA THR A 255 18.94 -3.55 -13.48
C THR A 255 18.06 -4.41 -14.38
N LEU A 256 16.81 -4.00 -14.60
CA LEU A 256 15.83 -4.68 -15.46
C LEU A 256 15.73 -4.04 -16.85
N SER A 257 16.41 -2.90 -17.06
CA SER A 257 16.34 -2.13 -18.29
C SER A 257 17.30 -2.68 -19.33
N SER A 258 16.82 -2.91 -20.55
CA SER A 258 17.67 -3.35 -21.66
C SER A 258 18.69 -2.25 -22.03
N ARG A 259 19.97 -2.59 -22.00
CA ARG A 259 21.09 -1.72 -22.37
C ARG A 259 22.09 -2.50 -23.23
N GLN A 260 22.84 -1.79 -24.07
CA GLN A 260 23.90 -2.41 -24.85
C GLN A 260 25.04 -2.85 -23.89
N PRO A 261 25.42 -4.13 -23.87
CA PRO A 261 26.44 -4.65 -22.93
C PRO A 261 27.88 -4.23 -23.29
N GLY A 262 28.09 -3.69 -24.50
CA GLY A 262 29.42 -3.32 -24.99
C GLY A 262 30.41 -4.49 -24.94
N SER A 263 31.62 -4.23 -24.44
CA SER A 263 32.67 -5.25 -24.35
C SER A 263 32.39 -6.36 -23.33
N ALA A 264 31.41 -6.22 -22.43
CA ALA A 264 31.05 -7.26 -21.48
C ALA A 264 30.47 -8.53 -22.15
N PHE A 265 30.06 -8.44 -23.42
CA PHE A 265 29.57 -9.60 -24.18
C PHE A 265 30.68 -10.54 -24.70
N LYS A 266 31.94 -10.06 -24.76
CA LYS A 266 33.06 -10.80 -25.35
C LYS A 266 33.27 -12.21 -24.79
N PRO A 267 33.20 -12.46 -23.47
CA PRO A 267 33.38 -13.82 -22.92
C PRO A 267 32.41 -14.86 -23.52
N PHE A 268 31.17 -14.48 -23.83
CA PHE A 268 30.20 -15.39 -24.44
C PHE A 268 30.59 -15.76 -25.89
N ALA A 269 31.14 -14.80 -26.64
CA ALA A 269 31.65 -15.05 -27.98
C ALA A 269 32.85 -16.00 -27.96
N TYR A 270 33.77 -15.82 -27.00
CA TYR A 270 34.91 -16.73 -26.82
C TYR A 270 34.47 -18.11 -26.35
N ALA A 271 33.51 -18.21 -25.42
CA ALA A 271 33.01 -19.48 -24.92
C ALA A 271 32.34 -20.34 -26.01
N LYS A 272 31.76 -19.71 -27.05
CA LYS A 272 31.21 -20.43 -28.21
C LYS A 272 32.29 -20.95 -29.17
N ALA A 273 33.46 -20.32 -29.17
CA ALA A 273 34.58 -20.70 -30.05
C ALA A 273 35.44 -21.82 -29.48
N LEU A 274 35.36 -22.08 -28.16
CA LEU A 274 35.96 -23.21 -27.45
C LEU A 274 35.07 -24.46 -27.59
#